data_AF-A0A923QRP2-F1
#
_entry.id   AF-A0A923QRP2-F1
#
_cell.length_a   1.000
_cell.length_b   1.000
_cell.length_c   1.000
_cell.angle_alpha   90.00
_cell.angle_beta   90.00
_cell.angle_gamma   90.00
#
_symmetry.space_group_name_H-M   'P 1'
#
loop_
_entity.id
_entity.type
_entity.pdbx_description
1 polymer ?
#
loop_
_entity_poly.entity_id
_entity_poly.type
_entity_poly.pdbx_seq_one_letter_code
_entity_poly.pdbx_strand_id
1 'polypeptide(L)'
;MKNLKNIFTKLNLKSLISCLGVLNFDLKGCLFPQMENMAKLQCILITKKSNTMRLLLIASLFTVAMTSCKKDFIPTAPKNADITATKDLKVASNFNWATVKSMDIEISPVAKGLLLIQDEQANVIYKALVLSGETHTANITFGTTIEKAFIYFNGAKEEITLGSKKFVSTLK
;
A
#
# COMPACT_ATOMS: atom_id res chain seq x y z
N MET A 1 -28.70 15.34 10.64
CA MET A 1 -27.41 16.02 10.96
C MET A 1 -27.30 16.15 12.48
N LYS A 2 -26.50 15.28 13.12
CA LYS A 2 -26.29 15.24 14.58
C LYS A 2 -24.77 15.29 14.87
N ASN A 3 -24.40 16.29 15.67
CA ASN A 3 -23.21 16.47 16.50
C ASN A 3 -21.98 15.55 16.32
N LEU A 4 -20.90 16.14 15.77
CA LEU A 4 -19.54 15.57 15.67
C LEU A 4 -18.50 16.34 16.51
N LYS A 5 -18.94 17.16 17.49
CA LYS A 5 -18.07 18.14 18.19
C LYS A 5 -17.43 17.69 19.51
N ASN A 6 -17.56 16.43 19.95
CA ASN A 6 -17.19 16.06 21.33
C ASN A 6 -16.24 14.86 21.51
N ILE A 7 -15.40 14.52 20.52
CA ILE A 7 -14.51 13.34 20.62
C ILE A 7 -13.04 13.70 20.98
N PHE A 8 -12.63 14.97 20.93
CA PHE A 8 -11.20 15.32 21.07
C PHE A 8 -10.69 15.74 22.46
N THR A 9 -11.48 15.67 23.52
CA THR A 9 -11.12 16.27 24.83
C THR A 9 -10.53 15.32 25.88
N LYS A 10 -10.11 14.10 25.52
CA LYS A 10 -9.52 13.14 26.50
C LYS A 10 -8.30 12.35 25.99
N LEU A 11 -7.41 12.97 25.21
CA LEU A 11 -6.07 12.42 25.00
C LEU A 11 -5.15 12.86 26.15
N ASN A 12 -4.87 11.90 27.02
CA ASN A 12 -4.12 12.02 28.26
C ASN A 12 -2.63 12.29 27.95
N LEU A 13 -2.22 13.56 28.07
CA LEU A 13 -0.87 14.08 27.77
C LEU A 13 0.26 13.43 28.58
N LYS A 14 -0.05 12.63 29.61
CA LYS A 14 0.95 11.90 30.40
C LYS A 14 1.57 10.69 29.67
N SER A 15 0.93 10.17 28.62
CA SER A 15 1.47 8.99 27.89
C SER A 15 2.59 9.32 26.90
N LEU A 16 2.72 10.57 26.46
CA LEU A 16 3.70 10.96 25.43
C LEU A 16 5.11 11.25 25.98
N ILE A 17 5.24 11.38 27.31
CA ILE A 17 6.54 11.71 27.95
C ILE A 17 7.41 10.45 28.17
N SER A 18 6.86 9.24 28.09
CA SER A 18 7.66 8.01 28.26
C SER A 18 8.44 7.58 27.01
N CYS A 19 8.15 8.13 25.82
CA CYS A 19 8.86 7.78 24.59
C CYS A 19 10.15 8.58 24.34
N LEU A 20 10.43 9.62 25.15
CA LEU A 20 11.65 10.43 25.01
C LEU A 20 12.81 9.96 25.92
N GLY A 21 12.62 8.87 26.67
CA GLY A 21 13.60 8.37 27.64
C GLY A 21 14.65 7.37 27.11
N VAL A 22 14.65 7.02 25.81
CA VAL A 22 15.57 5.99 25.27
C VAL A 22 16.19 6.45 23.96
N LEU A 23 17.06 7.46 24.03
CA LEU A 23 18.09 7.70 23.02
C LEU A 23 19.39 8.07 23.75
N ASN A 24 20.06 7.06 24.29
CA ASN A 24 21.50 7.11 24.53
C ASN A 24 22.19 7.12 23.17
N PHE A 25 22.34 8.30 22.58
CA PHE A 25 23.24 8.50 21.44
C PHE A 25 24.63 8.79 22.02
N ASP A 26 25.48 7.76 22.00
CA ASP A 26 26.92 7.87 22.20
C ASP A 26 27.52 8.65 21.02
N LEU A 27 27.60 9.97 21.17
CA LEU A 27 28.25 10.89 20.23
C LEU A 27 29.72 11.12 20.65
N LYS A 28 30.49 10.03 20.74
CA LYS A 28 31.95 10.12 20.69
C LYS A 28 32.40 10.27 19.25
N GLY A 29 32.54 11.51 18.80
CA GLY A 29 33.30 11.82 17.59
C GLY A 29 32.66 12.81 16.62
N CYS A 30 32.40 14.02 17.07
CA CYS A 30 32.32 15.19 16.18
C CYS A 30 32.93 16.38 16.91
N LEU A 31 34.23 16.58 16.68
CA LEU A 31 34.98 17.78 17.01
C LEU A 31 34.35 19.00 16.29
N PHE A 32 33.87 19.97 17.05
CA PHE A 32 33.69 21.36 16.59
C PHE A 32 34.04 22.34 17.74
N PRO A 33 35.20 23.02 17.70
CA PRO A 33 35.66 23.90 18.78
C PRO A 33 35.18 25.36 18.59
N GLN A 34 33.89 25.58 18.34
CA GLN A 34 33.35 26.91 18.00
C GLN A 34 32.00 27.25 18.66
N MET A 35 31.64 26.60 19.78
CA MET A 35 30.34 26.87 20.46
C MET A 35 30.41 27.12 21.98
N GLU A 36 31.55 27.52 22.55
CA GLU A 36 31.61 27.83 23.99
C GLU A 36 31.07 29.23 24.35
N ASN A 37 31.09 30.20 23.42
CA ASN A 37 30.74 31.59 23.75
C ASN A 37 29.27 31.98 23.52
N MET A 38 28.42 31.10 22.97
CA MET A 38 26.99 31.38 22.84
C MET A 38 26.12 30.78 23.95
N ALA A 39 26.64 29.82 24.73
CA ALA A 39 25.88 29.18 25.80
C ALA A 39 25.64 30.08 27.03
N LYS A 40 26.47 31.12 27.24
CA LYS A 40 26.33 32.03 28.41
C LYS A 40 25.30 33.13 28.24
N LEU A 41 24.86 33.45 27.01
CA LEU A 41 23.88 34.51 26.76
C LEU A 41 22.42 34.03 26.76
N GLN A 42 22.17 32.72 26.79
CA GLN A 42 20.80 32.17 26.83
C GLN A 42 20.23 31.96 28.24
N CYS A 43 21.03 32.12 29.31
CA CYS A 43 20.54 31.90 30.68
C CYS A 43 19.83 33.10 31.33
N ILE A 44 19.79 34.29 30.72
CA ILE A 44 19.27 35.50 31.40
C ILE A 44 17.84 35.88 30.97
N LEU A 45 17.25 35.27 29.95
CA LEU A 45 15.96 35.72 29.40
C LEU A 45 14.76 34.78 29.62
N ILE A 46 14.83 33.83 30.55
CA ILE A 46 13.71 32.91 30.86
C ILE A 46 13.13 33.19 32.25
N THR A 47 12.60 34.39 32.50
CA THR A 47 11.82 34.67 33.73
C THR A 47 10.51 35.41 33.51
N LYS A 48 9.95 35.39 32.28
CA LYS A 48 8.55 35.79 32.07
C LYS A 48 7.75 34.64 31.46
N LYS A 49 6.98 33.99 32.34
CA LYS A 49 6.02 32.90 32.07
C LYS A 49 4.96 33.36 31.07
N SER A 50 5.29 33.34 29.78
CA SER A 50 4.35 33.55 28.69
C SER A 50 4.27 32.28 27.85
N ASN A 51 3.07 31.71 27.71
CA ASN A 51 2.82 30.50 26.92
C ASN A 51 3.28 30.65 25.45
N THR A 52 3.45 31.87 24.96
CA THR A 52 4.02 32.17 23.63
C THR A 52 5.50 31.79 23.49
N MET A 53 6.29 31.86 24.57
CA MET A 53 7.72 31.54 24.52
C MET A 53 7.97 30.03 24.37
N ARG A 54 7.11 29.19 24.97
CA ARG A 54 7.16 27.73 24.80
C ARG A 54 6.81 27.31 23.37
N LEU A 55 5.88 28.02 22.74
CA LEU A 55 5.43 27.73 21.37
C LEU A 55 6.51 28.08 20.34
N LEU A 56 7.23 29.19 20.56
CA LEU A 56 8.39 29.59 19.75
C LEU A 56 9.55 28.59 19.82
N LEU A 57 9.82 28.06 21.01
CA LEU A 57 10.92 27.09 21.23
C LEU A 57 10.62 25.72 20.58
N ILE A 58 9.36 25.29 20.61
CA ILE A 58 8.91 24.06 19.92
C ILE A 58 8.95 24.26 18.40
N ALA A 59 8.53 25.43 17.91
CA ALA A 59 8.57 25.74 16.49
C ALA A 59 10.01 25.76 15.94
N SER A 60 10.98 26.32 16.68
CA SER A 60 12.38 26.33 16.25
C SER A 60 13.02 24.93 16.26
N LEU A 61 12.60 24.05 17.17
CA LEU A 61 13.07 22.66 17.18
C LEU A 61 12.56 21.88 15.96
N PHE A 62 11.32 22.15 15.53
CA PHE A 62 10.70 21.49 14.38
C PHE A 62 11.36 21.90 13.06
N THR A 63 11.80 23.16 12.93
CA THR A 63 12.49 23.64 11.73
C THR A 63 13.86 22.99 11.56
N VAL A 64 14.59 22.72 12.64
CA VAL A 64 15.90 22.05 12.57
C VAL A 64 15.74 20.57 12.18
N ALA A 65 14.73 19.89 12.72
CA ALA A 65 14.44 18.49 12.39
C ALA A 65 14.05 18.30 10.92
N MET A 66 13.33 19.26 10.32
CA MET A 66 12.92 19.20 8.91
C MET A 66 14.06 19.49 7.92
N THR A 67 15.13 20.18 8.33
CA THR A 67 16.27 20.50 7.44
C THR A 67 17.33 19.41 7.30
N SER A 68 17.24 18.31 8.08
CA SER A 68 18.32 17.31 8.15
C SER A 68 18.22 16.14 7.17
N CYS A 69 17.23 16.10 6.27
CA CYS A 69 17.20 15.12 5.19
C CYS A 69 17.92 15.66 3.95
N LYS A 70 19.24 15.88 4.03
CA LYS A 70 20.06 15.74 2.82
C LYS A 70 20.09 14.26 2.51
N LYS A 71 19.16 13.80 1.68
CA LYS A 71 19.23 12.47 1.08
C LYS A 71 20.52 12.49 0.28
N ASP A 72 21.56 11.83 0.79
CA ASP A 72 22.79 11.57 0.05
C ASP A 72 22.40 10.81 -1.19
N PHE A 73 22.21 11.56 -2.28
CA PHE A 73 21.95 11.01 -3.59
C PHE A 73 23.30 10.54 -4.10
N ILE A 74 23.78 9.42 -3.57
CA ILE A 74 24.87 8.67 -4.19
C ILE A 74 24.27 8.18 -5.50
N PRO A 75 24.62 8.76 -6.65
CA PRO A 75 24.18 8.24 -7.93
C PRO A 75 25.00 6.97 -8.12
N THR A 76 24.52 5.86 -7.57
CA THR A 76 24.94 4.54 -8.01
C THR A 76 24.41 4.42 -9.42
N ALA A 77 25.17 4.92 -10.39
CA ALA A 77 24.91 4.68 -11.80
C ALA A 77 24.75 3.16 -11.96
N PRO A 78 23.69 2.68 -12.65
CA PRO A 78 23.53 1.27 -12.88
C PRO A 78 24.81 0.74 -13.54
N LYS A 79 25.38 -0.32 -12.97
CA LYS A 79 26.69 -0.88 -13.33
C LYS A 79 26.73 -1.54 -14.72
N ASN A 80 25.78 -1.23 -15.60
CA ASN A 80 25.67 -1.75 -16.96
C ASN A 80 25.85 -0.58 -17.94
N ALA A 81 27.11 -0.27 -18.23
CA ALA A 81 27.50 0.76 -19.19
C ALA A 81 27.22 0.36 -20.66
N ASP A 82 26.78 -0.87 -20.93
CA ASP A 82 26.67 -1.41 -22.29
C ASP A 82 25.25 -1.42 -22.87
N ILE A 83 24.22 -1.02 -22.10
CA ILE A 83 22.85 -0.94 -22.63
C ILE A 83 22.63 0.45 -23.20
N THR A 84 22.85 0.59 -24.50
CA THR A 84 22.75 1.89 -25.21
C THR A 84 21.46 2.02 -26.00
N ALA A 85 20.79 0.90 -26.30
CA ALA A 85 19.54 0.89 -27.04
C ALA A 85 18.58 -0.19 -26.55
N THR A 86 17.29 0.01 -26.78
CA THR A 86 16.21 -0.92 -26.40
C THR A 86 16.40 -2.34 -26.98
N LYS A 87 17.15 -2.46 -28.09
CA LYS A 87 17.52 -3.73 -28.71
C LYS A 87 18.47 -4.61 -27.85
N ASP A 88 19.15 -4.00 -26.88
CA ASP A 88 20.08 -4.69 -25.99
C ASP A 88 19.35 -5.35 -24.79
N LEU A 89 18.05 -5.10 -24.65
CA LEU A 89 17.19 -5.76 -23.66
C LEU A 89 16.94 -7.22 -24.06
N LYS A 90 17.76 -8.13 -23.53
CA LYS A 90 17.53 -9.57 -23.63
C LYS A 90 16.54 -9.99 -22.55
N VAL A 91 15.38 -10.48 -22.98
CA VAL A 91 14.39 -11.11 -22.11
C VAL A 91 14.56 -12.63 -22.20
N ALA A 92 14.36 -13.34 -21.09
CA ALA A 92 14.46 -14.79 -21.08
C ALA A 92 13.45 -15.39 -22.08
N SER A 93 13.84 -16.47 -22.77
CA SER A 93 13.02 -17.11 -23.80
C SER A 93 11.69 -17.68 -23.29
N ASN A 94 11.57 -17.88 -21.98
CA ASN A 94 10.37 -18.33 -21.29
C ASN A 94 9.51 -17.19 -20.72
N PHE A 95 9.85 -15.93 -20.98
CA PHE A 95 9.09 -14.80 -20.48
C PHE A 95 7.77 -14.64 -21.24
N ASN A 96 6.66 -14.65 -20.50
CA ASN A 96 5.34 -14.43 -21.07
C ASN A 96 4.96 -12.96 -20.93
N TRP A 97 4.79 -12.26 -22.06
CA TRP A 97 4.33 -10.88 -22.11
C TRP A 97 2.83 -10.73 -21.89
N ALA A 98 2.06 -11.82 -21.90
CA ALA A 98 0.64 -11.76 -21.61
C ALA A 98 0.45 -11.26 -20.17
N THR A 99 -0.30 -10.18 -20.02
CA THR A 99 -0.75 -9.63 -18.74
C THR A 99 -2.10 -10.19 -18.31
N VAL A 100 -2.73 -10.97 -19.20
CA VAL A 100 -4.03 -11.58 -19.00
C VAL A 100 -4.01 -13.07 -19.31
N LYS A 101 -4.87 -13.81 -18.62
CA LYS A 101 -5.17 -15.22 -18.86
C LYS A 101 -6.64 -15.31 -19.25
N SER A 102 -6.98 -16.08 -20.27
CA SER A 102 -8.38 -16.35 -20.63
C SER A 102 -8.76 -17.78 -20.28
N MET A 103 -9.98 -17.96 -19.81
CA MET A 103 -10.58 -19.26 -19.52
C MET A 103 -11.96 -19.34 -20.17
N ASP A 104 -12.21 -20.43 -20.90
CA ASP A 104 -13.53 -20.78 -21.40
C ASP A 104 -14.35 -21.41 -20.28
N ILE A 105 -15.50 -20.84 -19.99
CA ILE A 105 -16.42 -21.33 -18.96
C ILE A 105 -17.67 -21.84 -19.66
N GLU A 106 -18.05 -23.07 -19.35
CA GLU A 106 -19.26 -23.72 -19.81
C GLU A 106 -20.09 -24.16 -18.61
N ILE A 107 -21.27 -23.57 -18.46
CA ILE A 107 -22.14 -23.79 -17.31
C ILE A 107 -23.51 -24.26 -17.82
N SER A 108 -23.95 -25.41 -17.34
CA SER A 108 -25.29 -25.93 -17.58
C SER A 108 -26.11 -25.82 -16.30
N PRO A 109 -26.90 -24.74 -16.11
CA PRO A 109 -27.67 -24.54 -14.89
C PRO A 109 -28.97 -25.34 -14.91
N VAL A 110 -29.33 -25.91 -13.76
CA VAL A 110 -30.59 -26.65 -13.58
C VAL A 110 -31.79 -25.72 -13.33
N ALA A 111 -31.53 -24.47 -12.98
CA ALA A 111 -32.55 -23.44 -12.74
C ALA A 111 -32.17 -22.13 -13.43
N LYS A 112 -33.13 -21.21 -13.57
CA LYS A 112 -32.83 -19.82 -13.96
C LYS A 112 -32.15 -19.11 -12.80
N GLY A 113 -31.11 -18.33 -13.07
CA GLY A 113 -30.39 -17.65 -12.00
C GLY A 113 -29.39 -16.62 -12.48
N LEU A 114 -28.83 -15.90 -11.51
CA LEU A 114 -27.75 -14.96 -11.75
C LEU A 114 -26.42 -15.68 -11.54
N LEU A 115 -25.62 -15.73 -12.60
CA LEU A 115 -24.23 -16.16 -12.58
C LEU A 115 -23.34 -14.96 -12.30
N LEU A 116 -22.49 -15.07 -11.29
CA LEU A 116 -21.50 -14.07 -10.91
C LEU A 116 -20.15 -14.74 -10.80
N ILE A 117 -19.11 -14.12 -11.36
CA ILE A 117 -17.75 -14.63 -11.24
C ILE A 117 -16.89 -13.53 -10.65
N GLN A 118 -16.25 -13.84 -9.53
CA GLN A 118 -15.44 -12.92 -8.76
C GLN A 118 -14.00 -13.39 -8.65
N ASP A 119 -13.07 -12.45 -8.50
CA ASP A 119 -11.70 -12.77 -8.11
C ASP A 119 -11.56 -12.95 -6.59
N GLU A 120 -10.32 -13.18 -6.15
CA GLU A 120 -9.94 -13.33 -4.74
C GLU A 120 -10.16 -12.06 -3.91
N GLN A 121 -10.24 -10.90 -4.57
CA GLN A 121 -10.49 -9.60 -3.96
C GLN A 121 -11.98 -9.23 -3.99
N ALA A 122 -12.85 -10.17 -4.37
CA ALA A 122 -14.30 -10.00 -4.51
C ALA A 122 -14.73 -8.98 -5.59
N ASN A 123 -13.85 -8.65 -6.54
CA ASN A 123 -14.24 -7.86 -7.70
C ASN A 123 -15.06 -8.73 -8.66
N VAL A 124 -16.19 -8.22 -9.13
CA VAL A 124 -17.02 -8.92 -10.12
C VAL A 124 -16.39 -8.76 -11.49
N ILE A 125 -15.88 -9.86 -12.03
CA ILE A 125 -15.27 -9.93 -13.37
C ILE A 125 -16.34 -10.19 -14.42
N TYR A 126 -17.32 -11.03 -14.09
CA TYR A 126 -18.38 -11.42 -15.01
C TYR A 126 -19.71 -11.56 -14.30
N LYS A 127 -20.77 -11.19 -15.02
CA LYS A 127 -22.14 -11.27 -14.54
C LYS A 127 -23.07 -11.56 -15.71
N ALA A 128 -23.87 -12.61 -15.61
CA ALA A 128 -24.85 -12.97 -16.62
C ALA A 128 -26.12 -13.55 -15.97
N LEU A 129 -27.26 -13.33 -16.60
CA LEU A 129 -28.47 -14.09 -16.32
C LEU A 129 -28.45 -15.33 -17.18
N VAL A 130 -28.49 -16.51 -16.56
CA VAL A 130 -28.50 -17.80 -17.27
C VAL A 130 -29.88 -18.44 -17.14
N LEU A 131 -30.33 -19.09 -18.22
CA LEU A 131 -31.64 -19.72 -18.30
C LEU A 131 -31.53 -21.22 -18.01
N SER A 132 -32.57 -21.78 -17.41
CA SER A 132 -32.64 -23.20 -17.09
C SER A 132 -32.57 -24.07 -18.35
N GLY A 133 -31.70 -25.07 -18.35
CA GLY A 133 -31.59 -26.03 -19.46
C GLY A 133 -30.83 -25.55 -20.69
N GLU A 134 -30.30 -24.32 -20.68
CA GLU A 134 -29.42 -23.80 -21.73
C GLU A 134 -27.97 -23.77 -21.25
N THR A 135 -27.06 -24.38 -22.02
CA THR A 135 -25.64 -24.30 -21.72
C THR A 135 -25.11 -22.90 -22.04
N HIS A 136 -24.67 -22.20 -21.00
CA HIS A 136 -24.06 -20.89 -21.11
C HIS A 136 -22.56 -21.01 -21.32
N THR A 137 -22.03 -20.44 -22.40
CA THR A 137 -20.59 -20.39 -22.67
C THR A 137 -20.06 -18.97 -22.66
N ALA A 138 -18.91 -18.76 -22.03
CA ALA A 138 -18.24 -17.45 -21.98
C ALA A 138 -16.72 -17.61 -21.94
N ASN A 139 -16.00 -16.79 -22.71
CA ASN A 139 -14.55 -16.62 -22.55
C ASN A 139 -14.29 -15.48 -21.57
N ILE A 140 -13.67 -15.77 -20.43
CA ILE A 140 -13.44 -14.81 -19.36
C ILE A 140 -11.96 -14.52 -19.24
N THR A 141 -11.62 -13.24 -19.21
CA THR A 141 -10.26 -12.75 -19.10
C THR A 141 -9.96 -12.31 -17.66
N PHE A 142 -8.88 -12.84 -17.10
CA PHE A 142 -8.37 -12.57 -15.77
C PHE A 142 -7.00 -11.92 -15.86
N GLY A 143 -6.63 -11.11 -14.87
CA GLY A 143 -5.25 -10.66 -14.71
C GLY A 143 -4.32 -11.84 -14.40
N THR A 144 -3.07 -11.81 -14.87
CA THR A 144 -2.13 -12.93 -14.68
C THR A 144 -1.77 -13.24 -13.23
N THR A 145 -1.89 -12.25 -12.36
CA THR A 145 -1.66 -12.36 -10.91
C THR A 145 -2.78 -13.10 -10.18
N ILE A 146 -3.95 -13.25 -10.82
CA ILE A 146 -5.09 -13.95 -10.22
C ILE A 146 -4.88 -15.44 -10.45
N GLU A 147 -4.90 -16.22 -9.37
CA GLU A 147 -4.73 -17.67 -9.41
C GLU A 147 -6.06 -18.41 -9.25
N LYS A 148 -7.02 -17.78 -8.58
CA LYS A 148 -8.33 -18.36 -8.28
C LYS A 148 -9.45 -17.40 -8.62
N ALA A 149 -10.59 -17.96 -8.95
CA ALA A 149 -11.83 -17.21 -9.06
C ALA A 149 -12.97 -18.01 -8.42
N PHE A 150 -14.06 -17.31 -8.13
CA PHE A 150 -15.22 -17.86 -7.45
C PHE A 150 -16.45 -17.66 -8.31
N ILE A 151 -17.10 -18.76 -8.64
CA ILE A 151 -18.37 -18.76 -9.35
C ILE A 151 -19.48 -18.79 -8.31
N TYR A 152 -20.39 -17.83 -8.39
CA TYR A 152 -21.59 -17.76 -7.58
C TYR A 152 -22.81 -17.94 -8.47
N PHE A 153 -23.69 -18.85 -8.05
CA PHE A 153 -24.95 -19.10 -8.72
C PHE A 153 -26.03 -19.38 -7.68
N ASN A 154 -27.08 -18.56 -7.67
CA ASN A 154 -28.20 -18.68 -6.71
C ASN A 154 -27.77 -18.79 -5.24
N GLY A 155 -26.64 -18.16 -4.87
CA GLY A 155 -26.09 -18.20 -3.50
C GLY A 155 -25.14 -19.37 -3.21
N ALA A 156 -25.05 -20.37 -4.10
CA ALA A 156 -23.99 -21.37 -4.05
C ALA A 156 -22.68 -20.77 -4.57
N LYS A 157 -21.56 -21.23 -4.01
CA LYS A 157 -20.20 -20.79 -4.36
C LYS A 157 -19.37 -22.00 -4.77
N GLU A 158 -18.69 -21.89 -5.92
CA GLU A 158 -17.74 -22.87 -6.43
C GLU A 158 -16.38 -22.18 -6.70
N GLU A 159 -15.29 -22.81 -6.29
CA GLU A 159 -13.93 -22.30 -6.52
C GLU A 159 -13.37 -22.86 -7.83
N ILE A 160 -12.79 -21.99 -8.65
CA ILE A 160 -12.09 -22.37 -9.88
C ILE A 160 -10.63 -21.96 -9.81
N THR A 161 -9.74 -22.87 -10.18
CA THR A 161 -8.30 -22.60 -10.27
C THR A 161 -7.94 -22.20 -11.70
N LEU A 162 -7.34 -21.01 -11.86
CA LEU A 162 -6.97 -20.41 -13.13
C LEU A 162 -5.64 -21.00 -13.65
N GLY A 163 -5.68 -22.29 -14.01
CA GLY A 163 -4.58 -23.01 -14.68
C GLY A 163 -5.03 -23.81 -15.90
N SER A 164 -6.34 -24.06 -16.02
CA SER A 164 -6.94 -24.81 -17.11
C SER A 164 -7.55 -23.87 -18.16
N LYS A 165 -7.48 -24.26 -19.44
CA LYS A 165 -8.07 -23.46 -20.53
C LYS A 165 -9.60 -23.45 -20.49
N LYS A 166 -10.22 -24.52 -19.98
CA LYS A 166 -11.67 -24.71 -19.97
C LYS A 166 -12.15 -25.20 -18.60
N PHE A 167 -13.24 -24.63 -18.12
CA PHE A 167 -13.98 -25.06 -16.94
C PHE A 167 -15.41 -25.46 -17.34
N VAL A 168 -15.85 -26.63 -16.87
CA VAL A 168 -17.19 -27.16 -17.16
C VAL A 168 -17.84 -27.56 -15.85
N SER A 169 -19.01 -27.00 -15.54
CA SER A 169 -19.76 -27.34 -14.33
C SER A 169 -21.27 -27.36 -14.58
N THR A 170 -21.96 -28.23 -13.84
CA THR A 170 -23.42 -28.28 -13.78
C THR A 170 -23.86 -27.71 -12.44
N LEU A 171 -24.37 -26.48 -12.47
CA LEU A 171 -24.79 -25.77 -11.25
C LEU A 171 -26.24 -26.12 -10.92
N LYS A 172 -26.47 -26.57 -9.69
CA LYS A 172 -27.79 -26.94 -9.17
C LYS A 172 -28.43 -25.75 -8.45
#